data_AF-A0A1E2UGX9-F1
#
_entry.id   AF-A0A1E2UGX9-F1
#
_cell.length_a   1.000
_cell.length_b   1.000
_cell.length_c   1.000
_cell.angle_alpha   90.00
_cell.angle_beta   90.00
_cell.angle_gamma   90.00
#
_symmetry.space_group_name_H-M   'P 1'
#
loop_
_entity.id
_entity.type
_entity.pdbx_description
1 polymer ?
#
loop_
_entity_poly.entity_id
_entity_poly.type
_entity_poly.pdbx_seq_one_letter_code
_entity_poly.pdbx_strand_id
1 'polypeptide(L)' 'MNSNAVRPYRNTSYIDYLVGWKFLFNKDYRDYVRERWTDQPWFLTGTEIASGIGSIFISILFPLLIAFFVADAWFL' A
#
# COMPACT_ATOMS: atom_id res chain seq x y z
N MET A 1 15.43 23.35 -27.05
CA MET A 1 15.18 23.21 -25.60
C MET A 1 13.83 23.80 -25.27
N ASN A 2 12.89 22.97 -24.81
CA ASN A 2 11.87 23.22 -23.78
C ASN A 2 10.76 22.16 -23.88
N SER A 3 11.10 20.93 -23.48
CA SER A 3 10.14 19.88 -23.22
C SER A 3 9.69 19.96 -21.75
N ASN A 4 8.96 21.02 -21.40
CA ASN A 4 8.11 21.02 -20.20
C ASN A 4 6.85 20.19 -20.46
N ALA A 5 7.02 19.01 -21.06
CA ALA A 5 5.96 18.03 -21.19
C ALA A 5 5.79 17.38 -19.81
N VAL A 6 5.12 18.10 -18.92
CA VAL A 6 4.44 17.50 -17.78
C VAL A 6 3.58 16.40 -18.38
N ARG A 7 4.00 15.14 -18.20
CA ARG A 7 3.24 13.99 -18.69
C ARG A 7 1.84 14.13 -18.10
N PRO A 8 0.78 14.18 -18.91
CA PRO A 8 -0.56 14.31 -18.37
C PRO A 8 -0.75 13.14 -17.39
N TYR A 9 -1.10 13.45 -16.14
CA TYR A 9 -1.47 12.46 -15.12
C TYR A 9 -2.50 11.52 -15.73
N ARG A 10 -2.02 10.38 -16.24
CA ARG A 10 -2.86 9.43 -16.96
C ARG A 10 -3.63 8.71 -15.86
N ASN A 11 -4.83 9.22 -15.61
CA ASN A 11 -5.77 8.77 -14.59
C ASN A 11 -5.42 9.24 -13.16
N THR A 12 -5.69 10.52 -12.91
CA THR A 12 -5.80 11.08 -11.56
C THR A 12 -6.79 10.26 -10.73
N SER A 13 -6.39 9.84 -9.53
CA SER A 13 -7.27 9.47 -8.39
C SER A 13 -7.62 8.00 -8.12
N TYR A 14 -6.78 7.00 -8.44
CA TYR A 14 -6.96 5.68 -7.82
C TYR A 14 -5.91 5.45 -6.72
N ILE A 15 -6.26 5.84 -5.48
CA ILE A 15 -5.49 5.46 -4.28
C ILE A 15 -5.72 3.96 -4.08
N ASP A 16 -4.70 3.14 -4.35
CA ASP A 16 -4.79 1.70 -4.10
C ASP A 16 -4.51 1.41 -2.62
N TYR A 17 -5.56 1.35 -1.81
CA TYR A 17 -5.47 1.04 -0.38
C TYR A 17 -4.96 -0.38 -0.07
N LEU A 18 -4.95 -1.27 -1.08
CA LEU A 18 -4.42 -2.63 -0.99
C LEU A 18 -3.03 -2.76 -1.62
N VAL A 19 -2.35 -1.63 -1.84
CA VAL A 19 -0.99 -1.59 -2.42
C VAL A 19 -0.03 -2.49 -1.64
N GLY A 20 -0.18 -2.62 -0.31
CA GLY A 20 0.74 -3.36 0.55
C GLY A 20 0.99 -4.80 0.09
N TRP A 21 -0.06 -5.62 0.03
CA TRP A 21 0.08 -7.02 -0.37
C TRP A 21 0.55 -7.16 -1.82
N LYS A 22 -0.04 -6.41 -2.76
CA LYS A 22 0.36 -6.50 -4.18
C LYS A 22 1.81 -6.08 -4.40
N PHE A 23 2.26 -5.06 -3.68
CA PHE A 23 3.63 -4.56 -3.74
C PHE A 23 4.64 -5.59 -3.21
N LEU A 24 4.29 -6.39 -2.21
CA LEU A 24 5.17 -7.43 -1.69
C LEU A 24 5.32 -8.61 -2.65
N PHE A 25 4.23 -9.05 -3.29
CA PHE A 25 4.21 -10.32 -4.02
C PHE A 25 4.31 -10.20 -5.54
N ASN A 26 4.00 -9.04 -6.12
CA ASN A 26 4.00 -8.85 -7.57
C ASN A 26 5.09 -7.86 -7.99
N LYS A 27 6.13 -8.38 -8.67
CA LYS A 27 7.26 -7.59 -9.17
C LYS A 27 6.83 -6.55 -10.21
N ASP A 28 5.98 -6.94 -11.16
CA ASP A 28 5.52 -6.06 -12.24
C ASP A 28 4.67 -4.91 -11.69
N TYR A 29 3.83 -5.21 -10.70
CA TYR A 29 3.06 -4.20 -9.98
C TYR A 29 3.98 -3.23 -9.21
N ARG A 30 5.06 -3.75 -8.63
CA ARG A 30 6.07 -2.94 -7.94
C ARG A 30 6.76 -1.95 -8.87
N ASP A 31 7.11 -2.39 -10.05
CA ASP A 31 7.77 -1.57 -11.06
C ASP A 31 6.79 -0.49 -11.59
N TYR A 32 5.54 -0.86 -11.84
CA TYR A 32 4.46 0.08 -12.17
C TYR A 32 4.21 1.14 -11.09
N VAL A 33 4.11 0.73 -9.83
CA VAL A 33 3.86 1.65 -8.71
C VAL A 33 5.05 2.58 -8.48
N ARG A 34 6.29 2.10 -8.66
CA ARG A 34 7.49 2.96 -8.59
C ARG A 34 7.50 4.05 -9.64
N GLU A 35 7.20 3.71 -10.90
CA GLU A 35 7.10 4.70 -11.99
C GLU A 35 5.97 5.70 -11.73
N ARG A 36 4.85 5.24 -11.16
CA ARG A 36 3.74 6.12 -10.80
C ARG A 36 4.08 7.05 -9.64
N TRP A 37 4.75 6.56 -8.59
CA TRP A 37 5.14 7.36 -7.43
C TRP A 37 6.14 8.46 -7.77
N THR A 38 6.96 8.28 -8.81
CA THR A 38 7.87 9.34 -9.29
C THR A 38 7.15 10.52 -9.92
N ASP A 39 5.98 10.29 -10.52
CA ASP A 39 5.18 11.33 -11.16
C ASP A 39 4.10 11.92 -10.22
N GLN A 40 3.82 11.28 -9.07
CA GLN A 40 2.72 11.62 -8.17
C GLN A 40 3.13 12.60 -7.05
N PRO A 41 2.22 13.50 -6.59
CA PRO A 41 2.51 14.36 -5.44
C PRO A 41 2.83 13.53 -4.19
N TRP A 42 3.84 13.97 -3.44
CA TRP A 42 4.39 13.24 -2.30
C TRP A 42 3.34 12.84 -1.24
N PHE A 43 2.29 13.64 -1.04
CA PHE A 43 1.25 13.36 -0.05
C PHE A 43 0.36 12.17 -0.45
N LEU A 44 0.04 12.02 -1.74
CA LEU A 44 -0.73 10.85 -2.20
C LEU A 44 0.11 9.58 -2.10
N THR A 45 1.37 9.66 -2.53
CA THR A 45 2.35 8.58 -2.37
C THR A 45 2.48 8.18 -0.89
N GLY A 46 2.56 9.16 0.00
CA GLY A 46 2.58 8.94 1.45
C GLY A 46 1.34 8.22 1.97
N THR A 47 0.13 8.62 1.54
CA THR A 47 -1.12 7.95 1.94
C THR A 47 -1.22 6.52 1.43
N GLU A 48 -0.73 6.25 0.22
CA GLU A 48 -0.69 4.90 -0.34
C GLU A 48 0.28 4.01 0.43
N ILE A 49 1.49 4.48 0.69
CA ILE A 49 2.47 3.73 1.50
C ILE A 49 1.92 3.46 2.90
N ALA A 50 1.35 4.47 3.56
CA ALA A 50 0.76 4.33 4.89
C ALA A 50 -0.40 3.32 4.89
N SER A 51 -1.30 3.39 3.91
CA SER A 51 -2.40 2.43 3.76
C SER A 51 -1.91 1.02 3.44
N GLY A 52 -0.89 0.90 2.60
CA GLY A 52 -0.25 -0.37 2.25
C GLY A 52 0.36 -1.05 3.47
N ILE A 53 1.16 -0.32 4.24
CA ILE A 53 1.73 -0.79 5.51
C ILE A 53 0.60 -1.17 6.47
N GLY A 54 -0.39 -0.29 6.67
CA GLY A 54 -1.53 -0.52 7.54
C GLY A 54 -2.31 -1.79 7.17
N SER A 55 -2.53 -2.03 5.87
CA SER A 55 -3.23 -3.22 5.40
C SER A 55 -2.52 -4.52 5.78
N ILE A 56 -1.18 -4.55 5.69
CA ILE A 56 -0.38 -5.72 6.07
C ILE A 56 -0.43 -5.91 7.59
N PHE A 57 -0.22 -4.84 8.36
CA PHE A 57 -0.24 -4.90 9.82
C PHE A 57 -1.59 -5.35 10.37
N ILE A 58 -2.70 -4.78 9.90
CA ILE A 58 -4.04 -5.17 10.36
C ILE A 58 -4.32 -6.63 10.01
N SER A 59 -3.94 -7.07 8.80
CA SER A 59 -4.13 -8.45 8.33
C SER A 59 -3.40 -9.49 9.20
N ILE A 60 -2.29 -9.12 9.84
CA ILE A 60 -1.50 -10.02 10.70
C ILE A 60 -1.89 -9.85 12.17
N LEU A 61 -2.03 -8.61 12.64
CA LEU A 61 -2.32 -8.29 14.03
C LEU A 61 -3.69 -8.82 14.46
N PHE A 62 -4.70 -8.69 13.61
CA PHE A 62 -6.07 -9.10 13.94
C PHE A 62 -6.19 -10.61 14.22
N PRO A 63 -5.70 -11.53 13.37
CA PRO A 63 -5.73 -12.96 13.68
C PRO A 63 -4.83 -13.33 14.87
N LEU A 64 -3.70 -12.64 15.08
CA LEU A 64 -2.87 -12.86 16.27
C LEU A 64 -3.58 -12.49 17.57
N LEU A 65 -4.30 -11.36 17.58
CA LEU A 65 -5.13 -10.96 18.73
C LEU A 65 -6.23 -11.99 19.02
N ILE A 66 -6.91 -12.46 17.97
CA ILE A 66 -7.92 -13.52 18.13
C ILE A 66 -7.28 -14.79 18.71
N ALA A 67 -6.16 -15.23 18.14
CA ALA A 67 -5.45 -16.41 18.62
C ALA A 67 -5.01 -16.27 20.09
N PHE A 68 -4.57 -15.08 20.49
CA PHE A 68 -4.22 -14.77 21.87
C PHE A 68 -5.42 -14.90 22.82
N PHE A 69 -6.55 -14.27 22.51
CA PHE A 69 -7.75 -14.37 23.35
C PHE A 69 -8.34 -15.78 23.40
N VAL A 70 -8.26 -16.52 22.29
CA VAL A 70 -8.65 -17.94 22.29
C VAL A 70 -7.72 -18.71 23.22
N ALA A 71 -6.39 -18.58 23.10
CA ALA A 71 -5.47 -19.26 24.01
C ALA A 71 -5.77 -18.92 25.48
N ASP A 72 -5.90 -17.64 25.81
CA ASP A 72 -6.22 -17.18 27.18
C ASP A 72 -7.51 -17.80 27.73
N ALA A 73 -8.59 -17.83 26.94
CA ALA A 73 -9.87 -18.40 27.34
C ALA A 73 -9.86 -19.93 27.52
N TRP A 74 -8.92 -20.65 26.90
CA TRP A 74 -8.79 -22.10 27.03
C TRP A 74 -7.77 -22.54 28.09
N PHE A 75 -6.86 -21.65 28.50
CA PHE A 75 -5.85 -21.92 29.53
C PHE A 75 -6.23 -21.38 30.93
N LEU A 76 -7.35 -20.65 31.06
CA LEU A 76 -8.01 -20.26 32.31
C LEU A 76 -9.16 -21.22 32.66
#